data_AF-A0A944UP90-F1
#
_entry.id   AF-A0A944UP90-F1
#
_cell.length_a   1.000
_cell.length_b   1.000
_cell.length_c   1.000
_cell.angle_alpha   90.00
_cell.angle_beta   90.00
_cell.angle_gamma   90.00
#
_symmetry.space_group_name_H-M   'P 1'
#
loop_
_entity.id
_entity.type
_entity.pdbx_description
1 polymer ?
#
loop_
_entity_poly.entity_id
_entity_poly.type
_entity_poly.pdbx_seq_one_letter_code
_entity_poly.pdbx_strand_id
1 'polypeptide(L)'
;RGFTAGADLSERDASWTDTKDALERGYYPFIKNIIDMPKPVIGSINGAAAGIGAAVAMACDLRIMAKEAYIMSVFSNIALVPDGGLSFLLTREIGYSRALEYAIEAKKISADECLNLGIANKVVALDHLKEATMEWAHHLSKRSPQALANTKKLMRQAVTQSYDEVFAEEANIQQSIFGNEENLEGVTAFFEKREPNFK
;
A
#
# COMPACT_ATOMS: atom_id res chain seq x y z
N ARG A 1 5.18 21.17 2.28
CA ARG A 1 4.48 20.39 1.21
C ARG A 1 4.17 19.02 1.80
N GLY A 2 3.03 18.43 1.49
CA GLY A 2 2.61 17.11 2.00
C GLY A 2 2.32 16.13 0.87
N PHE A 3 2.27 14.84 1.21
CA PHE A 3 1.78 13.81 0.30
C PHE A 3 0.27 13.97 0.10
N THR A 4 -0.47 13.98 1.22
CA THR A 4 -1.85 14.45 1.29
C THR A 4 -2.21 14.76 2.74
N ALA A 5 -2.95 15.86 2.94
CA ALA A 5 -3.49 16.23 4.25
C ALA A 5 -4.78 15.47 4.60
N GLY A 6 -5.30 14.66 3.66
CA GLY A 6 -6.56 13.94 3.81
C GLY A 6 -7.73 14.72 3.21
N ALA A 7 -8.88 14.64 3.87
CA ALA A 7 -10.11 15.31 3.44
C ALA A 7 -9.94 16.83 3.38
N ASP A 8 -10.55 17.46 2.39
CA ASP A 8 -10.64 18.91 2.33
C ASP A 8 -11.70 19.41 3.33
N LEU A 9 -11.24 19.86 4.49
CA LEU A 9 -12.13 20.38 5.54
C LEU A 9 -12.78 21.72 5.19
N SER A 10 -12.37 22.35 4.08
CA SER A 10 -12.95 23.59 3.59
C SER A 10 -14.02 23.37 2.51
N GLU A 11 -14.24 22.14 2.07
CA GLU A 11 -15.25 21.79 1.06
C GLU A 11 -16.66 22.11 1.60
N ARG A 12 -17.36 23.01 0.92
CA ARG A 12 -18.73 23.44 1.30
C ARG A 12 -19.83 22.86 0.42
N ASP A 13 -19.48 22.44 -0.80
CA ASP A 13 -20.41 21.99 -1.84
C ASP A 13 -20.26 20.48 -2.12
N ALA A 14 -19.95 19.70 -1.08
CA ALA A 14 -19.79 18.27 -1.22
C ALA A 14 -21.10 17.61 -1.68
N SER A 15 -21.02 16.71 -2.66
CA SER A 15 -22.18 15.95 -3.16
C SER A 15 -22.65 14.83 -2.22
N TRP A 16 -22.03 14.71 -1.04
CA TRP A 16 -22.28 13.65 -0.07
C TRP A 16 -23.36 14.08 0.92
N THR A 17 -24.23 13.15 1.32
CA THR A 17 -25.34 13.47 2.23
C THR A 17 -24.91 13.57 3.70
N ASP A 18 -23.89 12.80 4.09
CA ASP A 18 -23.29 12.79 5.42
C ASP A 18 -21.88 12.17 5.38
N THR A 19 -21.21 12.07 6.55
CA THR A 19 -19.86 11.50 6.67
C THR A 19 -19.80 10.03 6.25
N LYS A 20 -20.86 9.26 6.47
CA LYS A 20 -20.90 7.84 6.07
C LYS A 20 -20.93 7.73 4.55
N ASP A 21 -21.79 8.50 3.88
CA ASP A 21 -21.86 8.53 2.41
C ASP A 21 -20.54 9.02 1.80
N ALA A 22 -19.91 10.04 2.39
CA ALA A 22 -18.57 10.49 1.97
C ALA A 22 -17.55 9.35 2.05
N LEU A 23 -17.53 8.58 3.14
CA LEU A 23 -16.63 7.45 3.31
C LEU A 23 -16.93 6.29 2.35
N GLU A 24 -18.19 5.88 2.21
CA GLU A 24 -18.58 4.70 1.43
C GLU A 24 -18.59 4.96 -0.09
N ARG A 25 -19.04 6.14 -0.52
CA ARG A 25 -19.17 6.48 -1.95
C ARG A 25 -18.01 7.34 -2.46
N GLY A 26 -17.41 8.15 -1.60
CA GLY A 26 -16.28 9.01 -1.96
C GLY A 26 -14.93 8.32 -1.80
N TYR A 27 -14.60 7.86 -0.58
CA TYR A 27 -13.25 7.38 -0.26
C TYR A 27 -13.02 5.89 -0.51
N TYR A 28 -13.95 5.05 -0.05
CA TYR A 28 -13.81 3.60 -0.12
C TYR A 28 -13.52 3.10 -1.55
N PRO A 29 -14.20 3.56 -2.63
CA PRO A 29 -13.98 2.99 -3.95
C PRO A 29 -12.54 3.16 -4.44
N PHE A 30 -11.94 4.35 -4.29
CA PHE A 30 -10.58 4.56 -4.79
C PHE A 30 -9.53 3.91 -3.89
N ILE A 31 -9.73 3.89 -2.56
CA ILE A 31 -8.83 3.19 -1.65
C ILE A 31 -8.88 1.68 -1.93
N LYS A 32 -10.08 1.13 -2.15
CA LYS A 32 -10.25 -0.27 -2.53
C LYS A 32 -9.62 -0.58 -3.88
N ASN A 33 -9.70 0.33 -4.84
CA ASN A 33 -9.02 0.19 -6.14
C ASN A 33 -7.49 0.12 -6.00
N ILE A 34 -6.88 0.89 -5.08
CA ILE A 34 -5.44 0.78 -4.79
C ILE A 34 -5.12 -0.63 -4.23
N ILE A 35 -5.91 -1.05 -3.24
CA ILE A 35 -5.76 -2.33 -2.54
C ILE A 35 -5.89 -3.52 -3.50
N ASP A 36 -6.90 -3.51 -4.36
CA ASP A 36 -7.23 -4.61 -5.28
C ASP A 36 -6.47 -4.55 -6.60
N MET A 37 -5.74 -3.46 -6.88
CA MET A 37 -4.99 -3.28 -8.11
C MET A 37 -4.10 -4.51 -8.36
N PRO A 38 -4.21 -5.20 -9.51
CA PRO A 38 -3.34 -6.34 -9.81
C PRO A 38 -1.86 -5.95 -9.86
N LYS A 39 -1.56 -4.71 -10.27
CA LYS A 39 -0.20 -4.16 -10.25
C LYS A 39 0.21 -3.75 -8.83
N PRO A 40 1.46 -3.98 -8.42
CA PRO A 40 2.00 -3.38 -7.20
C PRO A 40 1.92 -1.86 -7.25
N VAL A 41 1.43 -1.24 -6.17
CA VAL A 41 1.33 0.22 -6.03
C VAL A 41 2.42 0.71 -5.09
N ILE A 42 3.27 1.61 -5.59
CA ILE A 42 4.33 2.26 -4.80
C ILE A 42 3.84 3.64 -4.35
N GLY A 43 3.72 3.83 -3.03
CA GLY A 43 3.50 5.14 -2.41
C GLY A 43 4.80 5.91 -2.32
N SER A 44 4.92 7.00 -3.09
CA SER A 44 6.05 7.93 -3.04
C SER A 44 5.72 9.12 -2.13
N ILE A 45 6.07 9.01 -0.85
CA ILE A 45 5.56 9.88 0.21
C ILE A 45 6.58 10.99 0.49
N ASN A 46 6.30 12.18 -0.04
CA ASN A 46 7.21 13.34 -0.01
C ASN A 46 7.05 14.25 1.22
N GLY A 47 6.14 13.93 2.16
CA GLY A 47 5.83 14.78 3.29
C GLY A 47 4.71 14.19 4.16
N ALA A 48 3.92 15.05 4.79
CA ALA A 48 2.82 14.63 5.64
C ALA A 48 1.81 13.73 4.90
N ALA A 49 1.50 12.58 5.48
CA ALA A 49 0.36 11.72 5.15
C ALA A 49 -0.51 11.60 6.41
N ALA A 50 -1.57 12.40 6.48
CA ALA A 50 -2.35 12.59 7.70
C ALA A 50 -3.84 12.29 7.50
N GLY A 51 -4.50 11.81 8.54
CA GLY A 51 -5.93 11.48 8.50
C GLY A 51 -6.22 10.41 7.45
N ILE A 52 -7.23 10.60 6.61
CA ILE A 52 -7.50 9.68 5.51
C ILE A 52 -6.34 9.61 4.50
N GLY A 53 -5.49 10.64 4.43
CA GLY A 53 -4.25 10.62 3.65
C GLY A 53 -3.23 9.58 4.16
N ALA A 54 -3.23 9.30 5.47
CA ALA A 54 -2.49 8.17 6.02
C ALA A 54 -3.07 6.83 5.54
N ALA A 55 -4.40 6.72 5.44
CA ALA A 55 -5.05 5.53 4.89
C ALA A 55 -4.66 5.29 3.43
N VAL A 56 -4.61 6.34 2.61
CA VAL A 56 -4.15 6.27 1.21
C VAL A 56 -2.71 5.80 1.12
N ALA A 57 -1.82 6.37 1.93
CA ALA A 57 -0.42 5.94 1.99
C ALA A 57 -0.30 4.46 2.37
N MET A 58 -0.99 4.03 3.43
CA MET A 58 -0.98 2.65 3.94
C MET A 58 -1.67 1.65 3.00
N ALA A 59 -2.54 2.11 2.10
CA ALA A 59 -3.20 1.26 1.10
C ALA A 59 -2.23 0.81 -0.01
N CYS A 60 -1.17 1.58 -0.29
CA CYS A 60 -0.11 1.19 -1.22
C CYS A 60 0.62 -0.07 -0.71
N ASP A 61 1.04 -0.95 -1.62
CA ASP A 61 1.73 -2.20 -1.26
C ASP A 61 3.17 -1.95 -0.80
N LEU A 62 3.84 -0.98 -1.42
CA LEU A 62 5.21 -0.59 -1.13
C LEU A 62 5.26 0.91 -0.86
N ARG A 63 6.09 1.34 0.07
CA ARG A 63 6.20 2.76 0.47
C ARG A 63 7.66 3.18 0.52
N ILE A 64 7.97 4.25 -0.21
CA ILE A 64 9.23 4.99 -0.13
C ILE A 64 8.94 6.40 0.38
N MET A 65 9.66 6.81 1.41
CA MET A 65 9.40 8.07 2.12
C MET A 65 10.58 9.03 1.98
N ALA A 66 10.29 10.32 1.84
CA ALA A 66 11.27 11.37 2.12
C ALA A 66 11.61 11.37 3.61
N LYS A 67 12.84 11.73 3.98
CA LYS A 67 13.32 11.74 5.37
C LYS A 67 12.44 12.55 6.32
N GLU A 68 11.89 13.67 5.86
CA GLU A 68 11.03 14.56 6.64
C GLU A 68 9.52 14.19 6.56
N ALA A 69 9.18 13.13 5.81
CA ALA A 69 7.81 12.63 5.74
C ALA A 69 7.39 11.92 7.02
N TYR A 70 6.08 11.83 7.23
CA TYR A 70 5.51 11.12 8.37
C TYR A 70 4.09 10.65 8.07
N ILE A 71 3.68 9.59 8.77
CA ILE A 71 2.29 9.10 8.82
C ILE A 71 1.66 9.54 10.14
N MET A 72 0.40 9.98 10.12
CA MET A 72 -0.28 10.43 11.35
C MET A 72 -1.78 10.15 11.32
N SER A 73 -2.25 9.43 12.33
CA SER A 73 -3.67 9.25 12.63
C SER A 73 -4.19 10.45 13.44
N VAL A 74 -4.57 11.54 12.78
CA VAL A 74 -4.89 12.83 13.44
C VAL A 74 -6.23 12.86 14.20
N PHE A 75 -7.03 11.81 14.10
CA PHE A 75 -8.45 11.82 14.41
C PHE A 75 -8.79 12.10 15.89
N SER A 76 -8.00 11.59 16.84
CA SER A 76 -8.26 11.81 18.27
C SER A 76 -8.13 13.29 18.69
N ASN A 77 -7.32 14.08 17.98
CA ASN A 77 -7.21 15.53 18.21
C ASN A 77 -8.49 16.30 17.88
N ILE A 78 -9.39 15.71 17.09
CA ILE A 78 -10.63 16.34 16.60
C ILE A 78 -11.87 15.51 16.94
N ALA A 79 -11.80 14.70 17.99
CA ALA A 79 -12.91 13.86 18.48
C ALA A 79 -13.48 12.88 17.45
N LEU A 80 -12.61 12.33 16.60
CA LEU A 80 -12.94 11.30 15.60
C LEU A 80 -12.13 10.02 15.82
N VAL A 81 -12.49 8.99 15.06
CA VAL A 81 -11.76 7.70 15.00
C VAL A 81 -11.02 7.57 13.66
N PRO A 82 -10.00 6.69 13.56
CA PRO A 82 -9.35 6.43 12.27
C PRO A 82 -10.33 5.93 11.21
N ASP A 83 -10.38 6.61 10.07
CA ASP A 83 -11.22 6.27 8.92
C ASP A 83 -10.40 5.81 7.69
N GLY A 84 -11.06 5.64 6.53
CA GLY A 84 -10.42 5.20 5.28
C GLY A 84 -9.84 3.78 5.31
N GLY A 85 -10.13 3.00 6.35
CA GLY A 85 -9.50 1.70 6.61
C GLY A 85 -8.16 1.79 7.35
N LEU A 86 -7.75 2.97 7.85
CA LEU A 86 -6.48 3.14 8.55
C LEU A 86 -6.37 2.25 9.79
N SER A 87 -7.45 2.10 10.56
CA SER A 87 -7.49 1.20 11.74
C SER A 87 -7.18 -0.25 11.35
N PHE A 88 -7.68 -0.72 10.21
CA PHE A 88 -7.42 -2.05 9.67
C PHE A 88 -5.97 -2.22 9.20
N LEU A 89 -5.46 -1.23 8.46
CA LEU A 89 -4.14 -1.29 7.82
C LEU A 89 -3.02 -1.12 8.85
N LEU A 90 -3.09 -0.07 9.69
CA LEU A 90 -2.06 0.21 10.69
C LEU A 90 -1.93 -0.92 11.71
N THR A 91 -3.05 -1.46 12.20
CA THR A 91 -3.04 -2.56 13.17
C THR A 91 -2.39 -3.82 12.61
N ARG A 92 -2.58 -4.13 11.33
CA ARG A 92 -1.95 -5.28 10.68
C ARG A 92 -0.46 -5.09 10.45
N GLU A 93 -0.03 -3.87 10.15
CA GLU A 93 1.37 -3.59 9.85
C GLU A 93 2.25 -3.63 11.10
N ILE A 94 1.79 -3.03 12.21
CA ILE A 94 2.62 -2.82 13.42
C ILE A 94 2.08 -3.46 14.70
N GLY A 95 1.01 -4.24 14.58
CA GLY A 95 0.33 -4.87 15.71
C GLY A 95 -0.51 -3.90 16.56
N TYR A 96 -1.38 -4.48 17.39
CA TYR A 96 -2.39 -3.74 18.16
C TYR A 96 -1.79 -2.65 19.05
N SER A 97 -0.84 -2.99 19.92
CA SER A 97 -0.39 -2.06 20.97
C SER A 97 0.24 -0.78 20.38
N ARG A 98 1.06 -0.93 19.33
CA ARG A 98 1.68 0.21 18.65
C ARG A 98 0.66 1.01 17.83
N ALA A 99 -0.20 0.32 17.09
CA ALA A 99 -1.24 0.99 16.30
C ALA A 99 -2.17 1.81 17.19
N LEU A 100 -2.56 1.28 18.36
CA LEU A 100 -3.38 1.99 19.34
C LEU A 100 -2.66 3.21 19.90
N GLU A 101 -1.40 3.07 20.34
CA GLU A 101 -0.57 4.19 20.84
C GLU A 101 -0.57 5.36 19.84
N TYR A 102 -0.16 5.11 18.60
CA TYR A 102 -0.11 6.14 17.57
C TYR A 102 -1.49 6.73 17.24
N ALA A 103 -2.54 5.92 17.25
CA ALA A 103 -3.90 6.36 16.93
C ALA A 103 -4.53 7.23 18.02
N ILE A 104 -4.42 6.85 19.29
CA ILE A 104 -5.07 7.58 20.39
C ILE A 104 -4.30 8.86 20.75
N GLU A 105 -2.98 8.84 20.65
CA GLU A 105 -2.14 10.02 20.94
C GLU A 105 -1.96 10.93 19.73
N ALA A 106 -2.48 10.53 18.56
CA ALA A 106 -2.30 11.21 17.28
C ALA A 106 -0.83 11.59 17.02
N LYS A 107 0.12 10.70 17.37
CA LYS A 107 1.55 10.94 17.18
C LYS A 107 1.93 10.80 15.71
N LYS A 108 2.95 11.58 15.30
CA LYS A 108 3.62 11.37 14.02
C LYS A 108 4.46 10.10 14.10
N ILE A 109 4.34 9.23 13.10
CA ILE A 109 5.29 8.16 12.83
C ILE A 109 6.27 8.71 11.81
N SER A 110 7.49 9.03 12.25
CA SER A 110 8.53 9.58 11.38
C SER A 110 8.94 8.60 10.28
N ALA A 111 9.53 9.07 9.18
CA ALA A 111 10.00 8.17 8.10
C ALA A 111 10.97 7.09 8.62
N ASP A 112 11.88 7.45 9.53
CA ASP A 112 12.84 6.50 10.13
C ASP A 112 12.13 5.47 11.02
N GLU A 113 11.14 5.88 11.82
CA GLU A 113 10.30 4.94 12.58
C GLU A 113 9.45 4.06 11.65
N CYS A 114 8.89 4.62 10.57
CA CYS A 114 8.17 3.85 9.58
C CYS A 114 9.06 2.77 8.98
N LEU A 115 10.32 3.06 8.68
CA LEU A 115 11.28 2.06 8.19
C LEU A 115 11.54 0.97 9.24
N ASN A 116 11.79 1.37 10.49
CA ASN A 116 12.07 0.44 11.59
C ASN A 116 10.89 -0.47 11.95
N LEU A 117 9.67 0.05 11.82
CA LEU A 117 8.43 -0.68 12.08
C LEU A 117 7.95 -1.52 10.88
N GLY A 118 8.64 -1.45 9.74
CA GLY A 118 8.22 -2.13 8.51
C GLY A 118 7.10 -1.44 7.73
N ILE A 119 6.62 -0.27 8.19
CA ILE A 119 5.67 0.55 7.45
C ILE A 119 6.31 1.07 6.16
N ALA A 120 7.53 1.62 6.19
CA ALA A 120 8.22 2.03 4.98
C ALA A 120 9.22 0.96 4.55
N ASN A 121 9.40 0.79 3.25
CA ASN A 121 10.42 -0.10 2.71
C ASN A 121 11.74 0.62 2.44
N LYS A 122 11.68 1.93 2.17
CA LYS A 122 12.83 2.78 1.88
C LYS A 122 12.61 4.20 2.41
N VAL A 123 13.68 4.82 2.89
CA VAL A 123 13.72 6.25 3.24
C VAL A 123 14.87 6.88 2.48
N VAL A 124 14.62 8.01 1.83
CA VAL A 124 15.61 8.74 1.03
C VAL A 124 15.48 10.25 1.25
N ALA A 125 16.47 11.01 0.81
CA ALA A 125 16.34 12.47 0.76
C ALA A 125 15.23 12.89 -0.22
N LEU A 126 14.56 14.01 0.06
CA LEU A 126 13.40 14.46 -0.71
C LEU A 126 13.70 14.67 -2.21
N ASP A 127 14.89 15.18 -2.52
CA ASP A 127 15.39 15.42 -3.89
C ASP A 127 15.61 14.13 -4.69
N HIS A 128 15.93 13.02 -4.01
CA HIS A 128 16.13 11.70 -4.62
C HIS A 128 14.86 10.86 -4.66
N LEU A 129 13.79 11.26 -3.97
CA LEU A 129 12.56 10.46 -3.81
C LEU A 129 11.98 10.01 -5.16
N LYS A 130 11.84 10.93 -6.11
CA LYS A 130 11.25 10.63 -7.42
C LYS A 130 12.11 9.63 -8.20
N GLU A 131 13.41 9.84 -8.24
CA GLU A 131 14.36 8.97 -8.94
C GLU A 131 14.32 7.55 -8.36
N ALA A 132 14.48 7.42 -7.04
CA ALA A 132 14.46 6.13 -6.35
C ALA A 132 13.11 5.40 -6.50
N THR A 133 12.00 6.14 -6.55
CA THR A 133 10.67 5.58 -6.82
C THR A 133 10.61 5.00 -8.24
N MET A 134 11.04 5.77 -9.24
CA MET A 134 10.98 5.36 -10.64
C MET A 134 11.93 4.20 -10.96
N GLU A 135 13.12 4.20 -10.37
CA GLU A 135 14.07 3.08 -10.47
C GLU A 135 13.43 1.79 -9.94
N TRP A 136 12.77 1.86 -8.79
CA TRP A 136 12.10 0.70 -8.21
C TRP A 136 10.91 0.24 -9.05
N ALA A 137 10.08 1.16 -9.55
CA ALA A 137 8.99 0.86 -10.46
C ALA A 137 9.49 0.17 -11.74
N HIS A 138 10.57 0.68 -12.34
CA HIS A 138 11.17 0.09 -13.54
C HIS A 138 11.76 -1.30 -13.28
N HIS A 139 12.38 -1.51 -12.12
CA HIS A 139 12.86 -2.83 -11.73
C HIS A 139 11.70 -3.83 -11.58
N LEU A 140 10.58 -3.43 -10.99
CA LEU A 140 9.40 -4.29 -10.87
C LEU A 140 8.71 -4.54 -12.22
N SER A 141 8.71 -3.57 -13.14
CA SER A 141 8.10 -3.76 -14.47
C SER A 141 8.82 -4.80 -15.33
N LYS A 142 10.03 -5.22 -14.96
CA LYS A 142 10.76 -6.32 -15.61
C LYS A 142 10.37 -7.71 -15.09
N ARG A 143 9.46 -7.79 -14.11
CA ARG A 143 8.96 -9.06 -13.57
C ARG A 143 7.65 -9.44 -14.24
N SER A 144 7.33 -10.73 -14.16
CA SER A 144 6.11 -11.34 -14.69
C SER A 144 4.86 -10.63 -14.13
N PRO A 145 4.02 -9.96 -14.96
CA PRO A 145 2.77 -9.36 -14.50
C PRO A 145 1.85 -10.36 -13.79
N GLN A 146 1.70 -11.59 -14.30
CA GLN A 146 0.85 -12.58 -13.63
C GLN A 146 1.41 -13.01 -12.27
N ALA A 147 2.74 -13.17 -12.16
CA ALA A 147 3.36 -13.57 -10.90
C ALA A 147 3.22 -12.44 -9.87
N LEU A 148 3.51 -11.20 -10.24
CA LEU A 148 3.35 -10.06 -9.33
C LEU A 148 1.90 -9.92 -8.82
N ALA A 149 0.92 -10.02 -9.71
CA ALA A 149 -0.49 -9.90 -9.35
C ALA A 149 -0.95 -11.03 -8.41
N ASN A 150 -0.61 -12.28 -8.76
CA ASN A 150 -0.99 -13.43 -7.96
C ASN A 150 -0.26 -13.47 -6.61
N THR A 151 1.03 -13.13 -6.56
CA THR A 151 1.77 -13.02 -5.29
C THR A 151 1.16 -11.94 -4.40
N LYS A 152 0.84 -10.76 -4.94
CA LYS A 152 0.14 -9.71 -4.17
C LYS A 152 -1.19 -10.22 -3.62
N LYS A 153 -2.02 -10.86 -4.45
CA LYS A 153 -3.32 -11.42 -4.04
C LYS A 153 -3.17 -12.39 -2.87
N LEU A 154 -2.29 -13.39 -3.00
CA LEU A 154 -2.04 -14.42 -1.98
C LEU A 154 -1.51 -13.82 -0.67
N MET A 155 -0.54 -12.90 -0.75
CA MET A 155 0.03 -12.26 0.43
C MET A 155 -1.00 -11.42 1.18
N ARG A 156 -1.91 -10.74 0.47
CA ARG A 156 -3.01 -9.99 1.12
C ARG A 156 -4.03 -10.93 1.76
N GLN A 157 -4.37 -12.03 1.09
CA GLN A 157 -5.27 -13.06 1.63
C GLN A 157 -4.71 -13.67 2.92
N ALA A 158 -3.40 -13.94 2.97
CA ALA A 158 -2.72 -14.52 4.12
C ALA A 158 -2.82 -13.70 5.41
N VAL A 159 -3.11 -12.40 5.32
CA VAL A 159 -3.31 -11.56 6.52
C VAL A 159 -4.71 -11.73 7.15
N THR A 160 -5.63 -12.41 6.46
CA THR A 160 -7.03 -12.56 6.91
C THR A 160 -7.56 -13.99 6.87
N GLN A 161 -6.90 -14.87 6.13
CA GLN A 161 -7.28 -16.26 5.93
C GLN A 161 -6.33 -17.19 6.68
N SER A 162 -6.77 -18.43 6.89
CA SER A 162 -5.95 -19.48 7.48
C SER A 162 -4.86 -19.95 6.53
N TYR A 163 -3.85 -20.63 7.09
CA TYR A 163 -2.78 -21.24 6.30
C TYR A 163 -3.33 -22.21 5.24
N ASP A 164 -4.27 -23.09 5.62
CA ASP A 164 -4.82 -24.11 4.71
C ASP A 164 -5.62 -23.49 3.55
N GLU A 165 -6.37 -22.41 3.79
CA GLU A 165 -7.09 -21.67 2.76
C GLU A 165 -6.14 -21.03 1.74
N VAL A 166 -5.07 -20.38 2.23
CA VAL A 166 -4.08 -19.71 1.37
C VAL A 166 -3.30 -20.75 0.57
N PHE A 167 -2.87 -21.85 1.20
CA PHE A 167 -2.13 -22.93 0.53
C PHE A 167 -2.97 -23.61 -0.57
N ALA A 168 -4.26 -23.83 -0.32
CA ALA A 168 -5.16 -24.35 -1.36
C ALA A 168 -5.28 -23.38 -2.55
N GLU A 169 -5.37 -22.07 -2.29
CA GLU A 169 -5.40 -21.05 -3.35
C GLU A 169 -4.06 -20.95 -4.09
N GLU A 170 -2.93 -21.08 -3.40
CA GLU A 170 -1.59 -21.16 -4.01
C GLU A 170 -1.54 -22.30 -5.03
N ALA A 171 -2.00 -23.50 -4.66
CA ALA A 171 -2.01 -24.66 -5.54
C ALA A 171 -2.89 -24.44 -6.79
N ASN A 172 -4.09 -23.88 -6.62
CA ASN A 172 -4.99 -23.56 -7.73
C ASN A 172 -4.37 -22.53 -8.69
N ILE A 173 -3.79 -21.45 -8.14
CA ILE A 173 -3.15 -20.41 -8.93
C ILE A 173 -1.94 -20.99 -9.68
N GLN A 174 -1.07 -21.73 -9.00
CA GLN A 174 0.10 -22.37 -9.62
C GLN A 174 -0.31 -23.28 -10.78
N GLN A 175 -1.33 -24.12 -10.59
CA GLN A 175 -1.86 -24.97 -11.66
C GLN A 175 -2.35 -24.15 -12.87
N SER A 176 -2.93 -22.97 -12.65
CA SER A 176 -3.45 -22.12 -13.72
C SER A 176 -2.37 -21.40 -14.53
N ILE A 177 -1.19 -21.15 -13.94
CA ILE A 177 -0.10 -20.39 -14.57
C ILE A 177 1.10 -21.24 -15.00
N PHE A 178 1.29 -22.42 -14.42
CA PHE A 178 2.42 -23.29 -14.75
C PHE A 178 2.31 -23.81 -16.18
N GLY A 179 3.39 -23.68 -16.96
CA GLY A 179 3.44 -24.10 -18.36
C GLY A 179 2.72 -23.17 -19.35
N ASN A 180 2.16 -22.04 -18.90
CA ASN A 180 1.60 -21.04 -19.81
C ASN A 180 2.69 -20.20 -20.51
N GLU A 181 2.30 -19.35 -21.47
CA GLU A 181 3.25 -18.56 -22.28
C GLU A 181 4.24 -17.75 -21.44
N GLU A 182 3.76 -17.09 -20.38
CA GLU A 182 4.58 -16.23 -19.53
C GLU A 182 5.55 -17.04 -18.65
N ASN A 183 5.10 -18.20 -18.15
CA ASN A 183 5.96 -19.13 -17.42
C ASN A 183 7.04 -19.71 -18.34
N LEU A 184 6.67 -20.17 -19.54
CA LEU A 184 7.61 -20.72 -20.51
C LEU A 184 8.66 -19.68 -20.94
N GLU A 185 8.25 -18.44 -21.18
CA GLU A 185 9.18 -17.35 -21.46
C GLU A 185 10.14 -17.09 -20.30
N GLY A 186 9.64 -17.06 -19.06
CA GLY A 186 10.48 -16.89 -17.88
C GLY A 186 11.52 -18.01 -17.72
N VAL A 187 11.10 -19.27 -17.93
CA VAL A 187 11.98 -20.44 -17.87
C VAL A 187 13.03 -20.40 -18.99
N THR A 188 12.62 -20.14 -20.23
CA THR A 188 13.52 -20.06 -21.38
C THR A 188 14.54 -18.93 -21.20
N ALA A 189 14.11 -17.72 -20.84
CA ALA A 189 15.00 -16.58 -20.62
C ALA A 189 16.03 -16.85 -19.52
N PHE A 190 15.64 -17.57 -18.45
CA PHE A 190 16.53 -17.98 -17.38
C PHE A 190 17.64 -18.91 -17.87
N PHE A 191 17.31 -19.94 -18.64
CA PHE A 191 18.30 -20.86 -19.21
C PHE A 191 19.20 -20.19 -20.26
N GLU A 192 18.65 -19.26 -21.05
CA GLU A 192 19.37 -18.49 -22.07
C GLU A 192 20.17 -17.31 -21.51
N LYS A 193 20.06 -17.02 -20.19
CA LYS A 193 20.73 -15.89 -19.51
C LYS A 193 20.44 -14.53 -20.15
N ARG A 194 19.19 -14.30 -20.56
CA ARG A 194 18.71 -13.03 -21.10
C ARG A 194 17.59 -12.46 -20.22
N GLU A 195 17.25 -11.18 -20.42
CA GLU A 195 16.06 -10.62 -19.80
C GLU A 195 14.80 -11.27 -20.41
N PRO A 196 13.79 -11.65 -19.58
CA PRO A 196 12.52 -12.16 -20.07
C PRO A 196 11.68 -11.04 -20.67
N ASN A 197 10.92 -11.37 -21.71
CA ASN A 197 9.96 -10.48 -22.35
C ASN A 197 8.53 -10.90 -21.97
N PHE A 198 8.13 -10.53 -20.75
CA PHE A 198 6.77 -10.73 -20.29
C PHE A 198 5.82 -9.74 -20.99
N LYS A 199 4.63 -10.22 -21.37
CA LYS A 199 3.59 -9.42 -22.03
C LYS A 199 2.55 -8.91 -21.04
#